data_AF-A0A1G5BZW6-F1
#
_entry.id   AF-A0A1G5BZW6-F1
#
_cell.length_a   1.000
_cell.length_b   1.000
_cell.length_c   1.000
_cell.angle_alpha   90.00
_cell.angle_beta   90.00
_cell.angle_gamma   90.00
#
_symmetry.space_group_name_H-M   'P 1'
#
loop_
_entity.id
_entity.type
_entity.pdbx_description
1 polymer ?
#
loop_
_entity_poly.entity_id
_entity_poly.type
_entity_poly.pdbx_seq_one_letter_code
_entity_poly.pdbx_strand_id
1 'polypeptide(L)'
;MGLFKSTAEKELDKIIMKLEMNMSNNYKDNAQDNLRELEAALNDMRASGHVKEAIISRYESIIDTYKQKMKGYSHKDQKPYWT
;
A
#
# COMPACT_ATOMS: atom_id res chain seq x y z
N MET A 1 7.04 11.00 26.39
CA MET A 1 7.14 10.09 25.22
C MET A 1 6.84 10.91 23.99
N GLY A 2 7.84 11.13 23.12
CA GLY A 2 7.72 12.06 21.99
C GLY A 2 6.69 11.61 20.97
N LEU A 3 5.78 12.52 20.62
CA LEU A 3 4.69 12.38 19.66
C LEU A 3 5.20 12.43 18.20
N PHE A 4 6.25 11.67 17.87
CA PHE A 4 6.84 11.72 16.53
C PHE A 4 6.92 10.32 15.93
N LYS A 5 6.28 10.15 14.77
CA LYS A 5 6.44 8.98 13.91
C LYS A 5 7.90 8.83 13.50
N SER A 6 8.39 7.60 13.49
CA SER A 6 9.72 7.27 12.98
C SER A 6 9.85 7.64 11.50
N THR A 7 11.07 7.78 11.00
CA THR A 7 11.33 7.99 9.57
C THR A 7 10.71 6.87 8.74
N ALA A 8 10.80 5.64 9.20
CA ALA A 8 10.22 4.48 8.51
C ALA A 8 8.68 4.56 8.44
N GLU A 9 8.00 4.98 9.51
CA GLU A 9 6.54 5.21 9.47
C GLU A 9 6.16 6.32 8.49
N LYS A 10 6.96 7.39 8.40
CA LYS A 10 6.74 8.46 7.43
C LYS A 10 6.90 7.98 5.99
N GLU A 11 7.83 7.07 5.72
CA GLU A 11 7.98 6.47 4.39
C GLU A 11 6.76 5.59 4.03
N LEU A 12 6.27 4.75 4.96
CA LEU A 12 5.04 3.98 4.74
C LEU A 12 3.84 4.91 4.46
N ASP A 13 3.69 5.99 5.22
CA ASP A 13 2.61 6.96 5.03
C ASP A 13 2.70 7.64 3.64
N LYS A 14 3.90 7.96 3.15
CA LYS A 14 4.08 8.51 1.80
C LYS A 14 3.68 7.53 0.71
N ILE A 15 4.04 6.25 0.85
CA ILE A 15 3.65 5.21 -0.11
C ILE A 15 2.12 5.06 -0.12
N ILE A 16 1.48 5.08 1.04
CA ILE A 16 0.01 5.07 1.16
C ILE A 16 -0.61 6.27 0.42
N MET A 17 -0.08 7.48 0.60
CA MET A 17 -0.58 8.67 -0.11
C MET A 17 -0.49 8.51 -1.63
N LYS A 18 0.63 7.98 -2.15
CA LYS A 18 0.78 7.70 -3.60
C LYS A 18 -0.19 6.62 -4.07
N LEU A 19 -0.36 5.56 -3.29
CA LEU A 19 -1.30 4.48 -3.57
C LEU A 19 -2.72 5.03 -3.69
N GLU A 20 -3.17 5.85 -2.73
CA GLU A 20 -4.50 6.46 -2.75
C GLU A 20 -4.69 7.41 -3.92
N MET A 21 -3.68 8.21 -4.25
CA MET A 21 -3.70 9.08 -5.42
C MET A 21 -3.84 8.27 -6.72
N ASN A 22 -3.06 7.20 -6.88
CA ASN A 22 -3.13 6.34 -8.06
C ASN A 22 -4.46 5.59 -8.15
N MET A 23 -4.99 5.11 -7.03
CA MET A 23 -6.33 4.51 -6.97
C MET A 23 -7.42 5.52 -7.37
N SER A 24 -7.36 6.75 -6.85
CA SER A 24 -8.33 7.81 -7.14
C SER A 24 -8.28 8.26 -8.61
N ASN A 25 -7.10 8.19 -9.23
CA ASN A 25 -6.90 8.50 -10.64
C ASN A 25 -7.07 7.28 -11.57
N ASN A 26 -7.52 6.13 -11.05
CA ASN A 26 -7.69 4.88 -11.80
C ASN A 26 -6.39 4.37 -12.50
N TYR A 27 -5.21 4.74 -11.98
CA TYR A 27 -3.93 4.18 -12.39
C TYR A 27 -3.71 2.83 -11.71
N LYS A 28 -4.38 1.79 -12.23
CA LYS A 28 -4.45 0.46 -11.60
C LYS A 28 -3.07 -0.19 -11.42
N ASP A 29 -2.22 -0.15 -12.45
CA ASP A 29 -0.90 -0.77 -12.40
C ASP A 29 0.00 -0.05 -11.40
N ASN A 30 0.03 1.29 -11.43
CA ASN A 30 0.75 2.09 -10.45
C ASN A 30 0.24 1.83 -9.03
N ALA A 31 -1.08 1.72 -8.82
CA ALA A 31 -1.65 1.42 -7.52
C ALA A 31 -1.20 0.04 -7.00
N GLN A 32 -1.15 -0.98 -7.87
CA GLN A 32 -0.62 -2.30 -7.51
C GLN A 32 0.88 -2.25 -7.18
N ASP A 33 1.67 -1.47 -7.91
CA ASP A 33 3.10 -1.32 -7.62
C ASP A 33 3.34 -0.60 -6.28
N ASN A 34 2.58 0.45 -5.97
CA ASN A 34 2.67 1.08 -4.64
C ASN A 34 2.25 0.11 -3.52
N LEU A 35 1.32 -0.81 -3.77
CA LEU A 35 0.94 -1.81 -2.77
C LEU A 35 2.10 -2.78 -2.49
N ARG A 36 2.79 -3.24 -3.55
CA ARG A 36 4.00 -4.07 -3.42
C ARG A 36 5.13 -3.31 -2.71
N GLU A 37 5.31 -2.04 -3.03
CA GLU A 37 6.29 -1.16 -2.36
C GLU A 37 5.97 -1.02 -0.86
N LEU A 38 4.70 -0.87 -0.50
CA LEU A 38 4.24 -0.77 0.88
C LEU A 38 4.53 -2.05 1.67
N GLU A 39 4.30 -3.22 1.06
CA GLU A 39 4.61 -4.53 1.67
C GLU A 39 6.11 -4.72 1.88
N ALA A 40 6.93 -4.38 0.89
CA ALA A 40 8.38 -4.48 0.98
C ALA A 40 8.92 -3.57 2.09
N ALA A 41 8.50 -2.30 2.12
CA ALA A 41 8.92 -1.35 3.13
C ALA A 41 8.49 -1.76 4.55
N LEU A 42 7.33 -2.39 4.71
CA LEU A 42 6.91 -2.94 6.01
C LEU A 42 7.76 -4.14 6.44
N ASN A 43 8.14 -5.01 5.51
CA ASN A 43 9.05 -6.12 5.79
C ASN A 43 10.44 -5.62 6.19
N ASP A 44 10.97 -4.60 5.52
CA ASP A 44 12.24 -3.96 5.88
C ASP A 44 12.17 -3.32 7.27
N MET A 45 11.06 -2.63 7.55
CA MET A 45 10.78 -2.06 8.87
C MET A 45 10.77 -3.15 9.95
N ARG A 46 10.11 -4.29 9.69
CA ARG A 46 10.08 -5.44 10.60
C ARG A 46 11.48 -6.04 10.80
N ALA A 47 12.23 -6.22 9.71
CA ALA A 47 13.58 -6.78 9.72
C ALA A 47 14.58 -5.90 10.48
N SER A 48 14.37 -4.58 10.50
CA SER A 48 15.20 -3.65 11.27
C SER A 48 15.13 -3.88 12.79
N GLY A 49 14.11 -4.58 13.30
CA GLY A 49 13.98 -4.96 14.73
C GLY A 49 13.73 -3.81 15.70
N HIS A 50 13.72 -2.56 15.24
CA HIS A 50 13.56 -1.36 16.08
C HIS A 50 12.13 -0.80 16.12
N VAL A 51 11.15 -1.57 15.64
CA VAL A 51 9.75 -1.14 15.55
C VAL A 51 8.85 -2.00 16.44
N LYS A 52 7.91 -1.33 17.12
CA LYS A 52 6.93 -2.00 17.99
C LYS A 52 5.98 -2.85 17.14
N GLU A 53 5.68 -4.05 17.61
CA GLU A 53 4.73 -4.95 16.92
C GLU A 53 3.38 -4.29 16.65
N ALA A 54 2.88 -3.46 17.58
CA ALA A 54 1.63 -2.72 17.38
C ALA A 54 1.64 -1.78 16.15
N ILE A 55 2.80 -1.24 15.79
CA ILE A 55 2.98 -0.43 14.57
C ILE A 55 2.93 -1.35 13.35
N ILE A 56 3.64 -2.49 13.38
CA ILE A 56 3.63 -3.48 12.31
C ILE A 56 2.20 -3.96 12.03
N SER A 57 1.47 -4.43 13.06
CA SER A 57 0.10 -4.92 12.91
C SER A 57 -0.86 -3.85 12.36
N ARG A 58 -0.65 -2.57 12.71
CA ARG A 58 -1.43 -1.46 12.14
C ARG A 58 -1.23 -1.36 10.63
N TYR A 59 0.02 -1.42 10.14
CA TYR A 59 0.30 -1.34 8.70
C TYR A 59 -0.08 -2.63 7.96
N GLU A 60 0.04 -3.81 8.57
CA GLU A 60 -0.48 -5.07 8.01
C GLU A 60 -2.00 -4.96 7.76
N SER A 61 -2.76 -4.44 8.73
CA SER A 61 -4.22 -4.23 8.59
C SER A 61 -4.57 -3.25 7.46
N ILE A 62 -3.75 -2.22 7.27
CA ILE A 62 -3.90 -1.24 6.18
C ILE A 62 -3.64 -1.91 4.82
N ILE A 63 -2.55 -2.68 4.70
CA ILE A 63 -2.22 -3.44 3.49
C ILE A 63 -3.36 -4.39 3.12
N ASP A 64 -3.89 -5.14 4.09
CA ASP A 64 -5.01 -6.07 3.84
C ASP A 64 -6.25 -5.34 3.34
N THR A 65 -6.55 -4.15 3.89
CA THR A 65 -7.64 -3.30 3.40
C THR A 65 -7.44 -2.92 1.93
N TYR A 66 -6.23 -2.50 1.53
CA TYR A 66 -5.94 -2.16 0.14
C TYR A 66 -5.93 -3.38 -0.78
N LYS A 67 -5.43 -4.54 -0.32
CA LYS A 67 -5.55 -5.81 -1.06
C LYS A 67 -7.00 -6.12 -1.38
N GLN A 68 -7.91 -6.01 -0.41
CA GLN A 68 -9.34 -6.25 -0.66
C GLN A 68 -9.91 -5.25 -1.68
N LYS A 69 -9.58 -3.96 -1.54
CA LYS A 69 -10.02 -2.92 -2.51
C LYS A 69 -9.49 -3.20 -3.92
N MET A 70 -8.27 -3.73 -4.04
CA MET A 70 -7.62 -4.02 -5.31
C MET A 70 -7.99 -5.39 -5.92
N LYS A 71 -8.72 -6.26 -5.22
CA LYS A 71 -9.27 -7.48 -5.84
C LYS A 71 -10.20 -7.16 -7.03
N GLY A 72 -10.82 -5.98 -7.04
CA GLY A 72 -11.60 -5.46 -8.18
C GLY A 72 -10.77 -4.81 -9.28
N TYR A 73 -9.45 -4.63 -9.08
CA TYR A 73 -8.52 -4.05 -10.05
C TYR A 73 -8.00 -5.14 -11.00
N SER A 74 -8.88 -6.00 -11.50
CA SER A 74 -8.57 -6.81 -12.68
C SER A 74 -9.03 -6.06 -13.93
N HIS A 75 -8.28 -6.20 -15.02
CA HIS A 75 -8.67 -5.75 -16.35
C HIS A 75 -9.83 -6.65 -16.81
N LYS A 76 -11.05 -6.43 -16.29
CA LYS A 76 -12.24 -7.12 -16.81
C LYS A 76 -12.50 -6.62 -18.23
N ASP A 77 -12.11 -7.46 -19.17
CA ASP A 77 -12.61 -7.59 -20.54
C ASP A 77 -12.82 -6.28 -21.30
N GLN A 78 -11.78 -5.86 -22.03
CA GLN A 78 -12.01 -5.12 -23.27
C GLN A 78 -12.82 -6.05 -24.19
N LYS A 79 -14.14 -5.89 -24.22
CA LYS A 79 -14.94 -6.49 -25.28
C LYS A 79 -14.48 -5.84 -26.59
N PRO A 80 -13.95 -6.61 -27.58
CA PRO A 80 -13.63 -6.03 -28.87
C PRO A 80 -14.95 -5.55 -29.49
N TYR A 81 -15.15 -4.24 -29.55
CA TYR A 81 -16.21 -3.66 -30.36
C TYR A 81 -15.71 -3.56 -31.80
N TRP A 82 -15.88 -4.63 -32.56
CA TRP A 82 -15.93 -4.58 -34.01
C TRP A 82 -17.02 -5.56 -34.46
N THR A 83 -18.24 -5.05 -34.63
CA THR A 83 -19.29 -5.61 -35.49
C THR A 83 -19.40 -4.73 -36.71
#